data_AF-E4KMZ0-F1
#
_entry.id   AF-E4KMZ0-F1
#
_cell.length_a   1.000
_cell.length_b   1.000
_cell.length_c   1.000
_cell.angle_alpha   90.00
_cell.angle_beta   90.00
_cell.angle_gamma   90.00
#
_symmetry.space_group_name_H-M   'P 1'
#
loop_
_entity.id
_entity.type
_entity.pdbx_description
1 polymer ?
#
loop_
_entity_poly.entity_id
_entity_poly.type
_entity_poly.pdbx_seq_one_letter_code
_entity_poly.pdbx_strand_id
1 'polypeptide(L)'
;MTMTKPKRNERLIYLTHYFLERPNQLIQFSDVSEELSASKSSLSEDMDILRDLFAKYEFGSIISQTGAGGGMIFVPSLGKAEKKLLKEKLTHILEASPRVLPGNYISLNDVIRDPQLMHLAAKLIAGHYADQGIDAVMTIETKGVGLAALVANLLNVPSVVVRRDSKDSVAPTISVSFVSGSYQTVMKMELPKDSLQAGSNVLIVDDFLRNGGTVDGLITLLGEFDCHEAGVCVLVENTAPDHGLPYDMQALMSVNMVFNSETRHHDLIAQPGSLLKNI
;
A
#
# COMPACT_ATOMS: atom_id res chain seq x y z
N MET A 1 -30.19 2.63 27.44
CA MET A 1 -30.71 1.25 27.25
C MET A 1 -29.71 0.31 27.86
N THR A 2 -30.09 -0.51 28.85
CA THR A 2 -29.21 -1.57 29.38
C THR A 2 -29.01 -2.60 28.28
N MET A 3 -27.85 -2.58 27.62
CA MET A 3 -27.53 -3.58 26.60
C MET A 3 -27.41 -4.94 27.28
N THR A 4 -28.35 -5.83 26.97
CA THR A 4 -28.29 -7.23 27.37
C THR A 4 -27.05 -7.87 26.76
N LYS A 5 -26.34 -8.71 27.52
CA LYS A 5 -25.15 -9.43 27.06
C LYS A 5 -25.43 -10.14 25.71
N PRO A 6 -24.70 -9.82 24.64
CA PRO A 6 -24.92 -10.39 23.31
C PRO A 6 -24.63 -11.89 23.28
N LYS A 7 -25.41 -12.60 22.46
CA LYS A 7 -25.20 -14.02 22.15
C LYS A 7 -23.90 -14.21 21.38
N ARG A 8 -23.36 -15.43 21.36
CA ARG A 8 -22.09 -15.73 20.66
C ARG A 8 -22.12 -15.33 19.18
N ASN A 9 -23.20 -15.61 18.46
CA ASN A 9 -23.33 -15.22 17.06
C ASN A 9 -23.30 -13.69 16.86
N GLU A 10 -23.94 -12.94 17.74
CA GLU A 10 -23.93 -11.47 17.73
C GLU A 10 -22.51 -10.94 18.04
N ARG A 11 -21.82 -11.52 19.03
CA ARG A 11 -20.43 -11.18 19.33
C ARG A 11 -19.50 -11.45 18.16
N LEU A 12 -19.61 -12.62 17.51
CA LEU A 12 -18.74 -12.96 16.37
C LEU A 12 -18.93 -11.99 15.19
N ILE A 13 -20.17 -11.60 14.88
CA ILE A 13 -20.44 -10.59 13.85
C ILE A 13 -19.83 -9.24 14.24
N TYR A 14 -20.05 -8.82 15.48
CA TYR A 14 -19.50 -7.57 16.01
C TYR A 14 -17.97 -7.57 15.94
N LEU A 15 -17.31 -8.61 16.46
CA LEU A 15 -15.86 -8.75 16.47
C LEU A 15 -15.30 -8.76 15.05
N THR A 16 -15.93 -9.47 14.12
CA THR A 16 -15.52 -9.48 12.70
C THR A 16 -15.46 -8.07 12.15
N HIS A 17 -16.55 -7.29 12.30
CA HIS A 17 -16.57 -5.89 11.88
C HIS A 17 -15.53 -5.05 12.63
N TYR A 18 -15.40 -5.26 13.95
CA TYR A 18 -14.51 -4.49 14.80
C TYR A 18 -13.03 -4.59 14.36
N PHE A 19 -12.58 -5.79 13.99
CA PHE A 19 -11.24 -6.04 13.46
C PHE A 19 -11.06 -5.53 12.03
N LEU A 20 -12.04 -5.73 11.15
CA LEU A 20 -11.94 -5.28 9.75
C LEU A 20 -11.82 -3.75 9.63
N GLU A 21 -12.45 -3.00 10.54
CA GLU A 21 -12.35 -1.53 10.60
C GLU A 21 -11.06 -1.03 11.28
N ARG A 22 -10.26 -1.93 11.87
CA ARG A 22 -9.05 -1.61 12.66
C ARG A 22 -7.88 -2.51 12.29
N PRO A 23 -7.47 -2.54 11.01
CA PRO A 23 -6.31 -3.32 10.60
C PRO A 23 -5.05 -2.78 11.28
N ASN A 24 -4.11 -3.66 11.62
CA ASN A 24 -2.83 -3.32 12.23
C ASN A 24 -2.91 -2.46 13.52
N GLN A 25 -4.06 -2.47 14.18
CA GLN A 25 -4.25 -1.83 15.49
C GLN A 25 -4.24 -2.88 16.60
N LEU A 26 -3.53 -2.61 17.70
CA LEU A 26 -3.62 -3.40 18.91
C LEU A 26 -4.97 -3.17 19.59
N ILE A 27 -5.77 -4.21 19.65
CA ILE A 27 -7.08 -4.22 20.32
C ILE A 27 -6.94 -4.96 21.63
N GLN A 28 -7.11 -4.25 22.75
CA GLN A 28 -6.97 -4.85 24.07
C GLN A 28 -8.20 -5.71 24.41
N PHE A 29 -7.97 -6.87 25.00
CA PHE A 29 -9.05 -7.77 25.41
C PHE A 29 -9.98 -7.16 26.47
N SER A 30 -9.43 -6.28 27.32
CA SER A 30 -10.20 -5.56 28.35
C SER A 30 -11.30 -4.71 27.74
N ASP A 31 -10.96 -3.94 26.73
CA ASP A 31 -11.84 -2.92 26.14
C ASP A 31 -13.05 -3.60 25.50
N VAL A 32 -12.81 -4.67 24.76
CA VAL A 32 -13.85 -5.47 24.11
C VAL A 32 -14.70 -6.25 25.13
N SER A 33 -14.10 -6.72 26.22
CA SER A 33 -14.79 -7.42 27.32
C SER A 33 -15.76 -6.52 28.04
N GLU A 34 -15.35 -5.27 28.32
CA GLU A 34 -16.18 -4.24 28.92
C GLU A 34 -17.32 -3.82 27.97
N GLU A 35 -16.98 -3.52 26.71
CA GLU A 35 -17.95 -3.06 25.71
C GLU A 35 -19.07 -4.10 25.45
N LEU A 36 -18.71 -5.38 25.35
CA LEU A 36 -19.68 -6.45 25.10
C LEU A 36 -20.27 -7.05 26.39
N SER A 37 -19.86 -6.59 27.57
CA SER A 37 -20.24 -7.22 28.85
C SER A 37 -20.04 -8.75 28.85
N ALA A 38 -18.96 -9.21 28.21
CA ALA A 38 -18.64 -10.63 28.01
C ALA A 38 -17.42 -11.02 28.86
N SER A 39 -17.38 -12.27 29.35
CA SER A 39 -16.22 -12.75 30.10
C SER A 39 -15.02 -12.96 29.18
N LYS A 40 -13.81 -12.76 29.71
CA LYS A 40 -12.55 -13.00 28.98
C LYS A 40 -12.45 -14.39 28.38
N SER A 41 -12.93 -15.43 29.09
CA SER A 41 -12.97 -16.80 28.58
C SER A 41 -13.86 -16.94 27.35
N SER A 42 -15.08 -16.38 27.38
CA SER A 42 -16.02 -16.44 26.26
C SER A 42 -15.56 -15.63 25.05
N LEU A 43 -14.78 -14.56 25.26
CA LEU A 43 -14.16 -13.83 24.16
C LEU A 43 -12.96 -14.58 23.60
N SER A 44 -12.11 -15.18 24.43
CA SER A 44 -10.97 -15.99 23.96
C SER A 44 -11.42 -17.09 23.01
N GLU A 45 -12.48 -17.84 23.37
CA GLU A 45 -13.02 -18.87 22.48
C GLU A 45 -13.60 -18.30 21.16
N ASP A 46 -14.22 -17.11 21.20
CA ASP A 46 -14.68 -16.45 19.97
C ASP A 46 -13.51 -16.03 19.08
N MET A 47 -12.42 -15.59 19.69
CA MET A 47 -11.22 -15.17 18.98
C MET A 47 -10.49 -16.35 18.35
N ASP A 48 -10.48 -17.51 19.02
CA ASP A 48 -10.00 -18.75 18.41
C ASP A 48 -10.83 -19.09 17.16
N ILE A 49 -12.16 -19.00 17.24
CA ILE A 49 -13.05 -19.20 16.08
C ILE A 49 -12.74 -18.20 14.96
N LEU A 50 -12.59 -16.90 15.29
CA LEU A 50 -12.31 -15.86 14.29
C LEU A 50 -10.96 -16.06 13.63
N ARG A 51 -9.91 -16.36 14.40
CA ARG A 51 -8.57 -16.63 13.88
C ARG A 51 -8.59 -17.80 12.90
N ASP A 52 -9.27 -18.89 13.26
CA ASP A 52 -9.38 -20.07 12.42
C ASP A 52 -10.16 -19.79 11.12
N LEU A 53 -11.25 -19.02 11.21
CA LEU A 53 -12.03 -18.63 10.02
C LEU A 53 -11.27 -17.66 9.12
N PHE A 54 -10.61 -16.65 9.68
CA PHE A 54 -9.81 -15.68 8.91
C PHE A 54 -8.67 -16.36 8.16
N ALA A 55 -7.99 -17.31 8.81
CA ALA A 55 -6.96 -18.13 8.16
C ALA A 55 -7.57 -19.05 7.10
N LYS A 56 -8.67 -19.74 7.40
CA LYS A 56 -9.33 -20.68 6.47
C LYS A 56 -9.81 -20.01 5.18
N TYR A 57 -10.38 -18.81 5.30
CA TYR A 57 -10.89 -18.04 4.15
C TYR A 57 -9.88 -17.03 3.60
N GLU A 58 -8.64 -17.06 4.10
CA GLU A 58 -7.53 -16.20 3.66
C GLU A 58 -7.85 -14.69 3.73
N PHE A 59 -8.62 -14.26 4.74
CA PHE A 59 -8.95 -12.84 4.94
C PHE A 59 -7.80 -12.02 5.53
N GLY A 60 -6.85 -12.71 6.18
CA GLY A 60 -5.76 -12.13 6.96
C GLY A 60 -5.45 -13.00 8.17
N SER A 61 -4.60 -12.48 9.05
CA SER A 61 -4.20 -13.17 10.27
C SER A 61 -4.63 -12.37 11.50
N ILE A 62 -5.04 -13.06 12.57
CA ILE A 62 -5.25 -12.44 13.88
C ILE A 62 -4.12 -12.92 14.79
N ILE A 63 -3.25 -11.99 15.19
CA ILE A 63 -2.05 -12.24 15.98
C ILE A 63 -2.33 -11.85 17.43
N SER A 64 -1.98 -12.72 18.37
CA SER A 64 -2.09 -12.43 19.80
C SER A 64 -0.79 -11.80 20.32
N GLN A 65 -0.90 -10.71 21.06
CA GLN A 65 0.20 -10.11 21.80
C GLN A 65 0.05 -10.41 23.29
N THR A 66 1.07 -11.01 23.89
CA THR A 66 1.06 -11.42 25.31
C THR A 66 1.62 -10.32 26.22
N GLY A 67 1.14 -10.23 27.47
CA GLY A 67 1.61 -9.27 28.48
C GLY A 67 0.49 -8.55 29.23
N ALA A 68 0.85 -7.63 30.14
CA ALA A 68 -0.09 -6.88 30.98
C ALA A 68 -1.05 -5.97 30.19
N GLY A 69 -0.65 -5.55 28.98
CA GLY A 69 -1.48 -4.86 27.99
C GLY A 69 -1.75 -5.72 26.75
N GLY A 70 -1.79 -7.05 26.92
CA GLY A 70 -1.98 -8.00 25.83
C GLY A 70 -3.30 -7.80 25.08
N GLY A 71 -3.29 -8.16 23.81
CA GLY A 71 -4.38 -7.89 22.89
C GLY A 71 -4.26 -8.70 21.62
N MET A 72 -4.96 -8.26 20.59
CA MET A 72 -4.90 -8.88 19.27
C MET A 72 -4.77 -7.83 18.19
N ILE A 73 -4.10 -8.21 17.11
CA ILE A 73 -3.90 -7.40 15.93
C ILE A 73 -4.44 -8.18 14.75
N PHE A 74 -5.34 -7.57 13.98
CA PHE A 74 -5.72 -8.11 12.68
C PHE A 74 -4.79 -7.56 11.61
N VAL A 75 -4.07 -8.45 10.94
CA VAL A 75 -3.20 -8.14 9.81
C VAL A 75 -3.92 -8.53 8.52
N PRO A 76 -4.38 -7.57 7.69
CA PRO A 76 -5.05 -7.88 6.45
C PRO A 76 -4.07 -8.49 5.44
N SER A 77 -4.51 -9.52 4.73
CA SER A 77 -3.72 -10.11 3.64
C SER A 77 -4.62 -10.51 2.48
N LEU A 78 -4.09 -10.44 1.26
CA LEU A 78 -4.82 -10.87 0.07
C LEU A 78 -4.76 -12.40 -0.06
N GLY A 79 -5.90 -13.07 -0.20
CA GLY A 79 -5.96 -14.53 -0.40
C GLY A 79 -5.51 -14.97 -1.80
N LYS A 80 -5.27 -16.26 -2.02
CA LYS A 80 -4.77 -16.79 -3.30
C LYS A 80 -5.72 -16.51 -4.46
N ALA A 81 -7.02 -16.69 -4.24
CA ALA A 81 -8.05 -16.43 -5.25
C ALA A 81 -8.10 -14.93 -5.62
N GLU A 82 -8.01 -14.05 -4.63
CA GLU A 82 -7.99 -12.60 -4.83
C GLU A 82 -6.70 -12.14 -5.54
N LYS A 83 -5.53 -12.69 -5.17
CA LYS A 83 -4.26 -12.42 -5.87
C LYS A 83 -4.32 -12.84 -7.33
N LYS A 84 -4.88 -14.00 -7.63
CA LYS A 84 -5.08 -14.49 -9.00
C LYS A 84 -6.01 -13.56 -9.79
N LEU A 85 -7.15 -13.16 -9.19
CA LEU A 85 -8.09 -12.22 -9.80
C LEU A 85 -7.42 -10.87 -10.10
N LEU A 86 -6.66 -10.34 -9.15
CA LEU A 86 -5.93 -9.08 -9.31
C LEU A 86 -4.93 -9.17 -10.47
N LYS A 87 -4.12 -10.23 -10.51
CA LYS A 87 -3.17 -10.51 -11.60
C LYS A 87 -3.87 -10.56 -12.95
N GLU A 88 -4.93 -11.36 -13.09
CA GLU A 88 -5.65 -11.51 -14.35
C GLU A 88 -6.28 -10.19 -14.82
N LYS A 89 -6.92 -9.44 -13.92
CA LYS A 89 -7.49 -8.13 -14.25
C LYS A 89 -6.42 -7.12 -14.67
N LEU A 90 -5.32 -7.01 -13.93
CA LEU A 90 -4.24 -6.09 -14.25
C LEU A 90 -3.58 -6.43 -15.58
N THR A 91 -3.28 -7.71 -15.86
CA THR A 91 -2.74 -8.14 -17.16
C THR A 91 -3.70 -7.75 -18.28
N HIS A 92 -4.99 -8.08 -18.15
CA HIS A 92 -5.99 -7.79 -19.17
C HIS A 92 -6.12 -6.28 -19.46
N ILE A 93 -6.15 -5.45 -18.42
CA ILE A 93 -6.24 -3.99 -18.57
C ILE A 93 -4.96 -3.42 -19.18
N LEU A 94 -3.80 -3.90 -18.75
CA LEU A 94 -2.52 -3.36 -19.22
C LEU A 94 -2.25 -3.71 -20.70
N GLU A 95 -2.69 -4.87 -21.16
CA GLU A 95 -2.57 -5.31 -22.56
C GLU A 95 -3.66 -4.75 -23.48
N ALA A 96 -4.66 -4.04 -22.93
CA ALA A 96 -5.71 -3.43 -23.74
C ALA A 96 -5.18 -2.30 -24.66
N SER A 97 -5.77 -2.23 -25.85
CA SER A 97 -5.47 -1.33 -27.00
C SER A 97 -5.29 0.16 -26.65
N PRO A 98 -4.62 0.94 -27.52
CA PRO A 98 -3.32 1.55 -27.23
C PRO A 98 -3.34 2.49 -26.02
N ARG A 99 -2.61 2.11 -24.96
CA ARG A 99 -2.41 2.91 -23.74
C ARG A 99 -1.07 3.67 -23.69
N VAL A 100 -0.22 3.48 -24.70
CA VAL A 100 1.03 4.22 -24.87
C VAL A 100 0.72 5.56 -25.54
N LEU A 101 0.83 6.63 -24.75
CA LEU A 101 0.61 8.01 -25.16
C LEU A 101 1.92 8.63 -25.72
N PRO A 102 1.83 9.80 -26.40
CA PRO A 102 3.00 10.53 -26.88
C PRO A 102 4.06 10.73 -25.79
N GLY A 103 5.34 10.60 -26.14
CA GLY A 103 6.45 10.63 -25.19
C GLY A 103 6.70 9.31 -24.46
N ASN A 104 6.12 8.21 -24.95
CA ASN A 104 6.22 6.86 -24.36
C ASN A 104 5.68 6.83 -22.92
N TYR A 105 4.57 7.52 -22.69
CA TYR A 105 3.87 7.54 -21.41
C TYR A 105 2.81 6.44 -21.36
N ILE A 106 2.74 5.68 -20.28
CA ILE A 106 1.76 4.59 -20.14
C ILE A 106 0.60 5.08 -19.28
N SER A 107 -0.61 5.08 -19.84
CA SER A 107 -1.81 5.54 -19.13
C SER A 107 -2.34 4.49 -18.15
N LEU A 108 -2.20 4.71 -16.85
CA LEU A 108 -2.78 3.87 -15.78
C LEU A 108 -4.12 4.39 -15.23
N ASN A 109 -4.73 5.38 -15.89
CA ASN A 109 -5.87 6.11 -15.34
C ASN A 109 -7.10 5.21 -15.07
N ASP A 110 -7.31 4.20 -15.91
CA ASP A 110 -8.36 3.19 -15.75
C ASP A 110 -8.13 2.31 -14.51
N VAL A 111 -6.90 1.85 -14.30
CA VAL A 111 -6.53 1.09 -13.09
C VAL A 111 -6.68 1.96 -11.84
N ILE A 112 -6.16 3.18 -11.86
CA ILE A 112 -6.19 4.10 -10.71
C ILE A 112 -7.63 4.52 -10.34
N ARG A 113 -8.53 4.57 -11.32
CA ARG A 113 -9.94 4.95 -11.10
C ARG A 113 -10.82 3.78 -10.66
N ASP A 114 -10.35 2.54 -10.75
CA ASP A 114 -11.09 1.38 -10.29
C ASP A 114 -10.86 1.18 -8.77
N PRO A 115 -11.87 1.47 -7.92
CA PRO A 115 -11.70 1.38 -6.47
C PRO A 115 -11.46 -0.06 -6.00
N GLN A 116 -11.98 -1.06 -6.71
CA GLN A 116 -11.77 -2.47 -6.34
C GLN A 116 -10.34 -2.89 -6.63
N LEU A 117 -9.80 -2.53 -7.79
CA LEU A 117 -8.40 -2.82 -8.13
C LEU A 117 -7.44 -2.12 -7.17
N MET A 118 -7.70 -0.84 -6.88
CA MET A 118 -6.87 -0.07 -5.94
C MET A 118 -6.92 -0.65 -4.53
N HIS A 119 -8.09 -1.11 -4.06
CA HIS A 119 -8.21 -1.78 -2.77
C HIS A 119 -7.44 -3.12 -2.74
N LEU A 120 -7.59 -3.96 -3.76
CA LEU A 120 -6.87 -5.24 -3.85
C LEU A 120 -5.35 -5.02 -3.94
N ALA A 121 -4.91 -4.03 -4.73
CA ALA A 121 -3.50 -3.65 -4.82
C ALA A 121 -2.97 -3.17 -3.47
N ALA A 122 -3.69 -2.27 -2.79
CA ALA A 122 -3.30 -1.78 -1.48
C ALA A 122 -3.23 -2.89 -0.43
N LYS A 123 -4.19 -3.83 -0.42
CA LYS A 123 -4.22 -4.98 0.48
C LYS A 123 -3.06 -5.96 0.21
N LEU A 124 -2.66 -6.12 -1.05
CA LEU A 124 -1.46 -6.90 -1.40
C LEU A 124 -0.18 -6.23 -0.87
N ILE A 125 -0.04 -4.91 -1.06
CA ILE A 125 1.12 -4.14 -0.59
C ILE A 125 1.17 -4.14 0.94
N ALA A 126 0.09 -3.76 1.62
CA ALA A 126 0.02 -3.72 3.07
C ALA A 126 0.33 -5.09 3.69
N GLY A 127 -0.21 -6.18 3.12
CA GLY A 127 0.09 -7.54 3.59
C GLY A 127 1.55 -7.96 3.40
N HIS A 128 2.26 -7.40 2.41
CA HIS A 128 3.70 -7.66 2.22
C HIS A 128 4.57 -6.90 3.24
N TYR A 129 4.16 -5.68 3.62
CA TYR A 129 4.92 -4.80 4.51
C TYR A 129 4.47 -4.83 5.99
N ALA A 130 3.45 -5.61 6.34
CA ALA A 130 2.83 -5.59 7.68
C ALA A 130 3.81 -5.82 8.85
N ASP A 131 4.79 -6.72 8.67
CA ASP A 131 5.75 -7.10 9.72
C ASP A 131 7.10 -6.35 9.59
N GLN A 132 7.16 -5.30 8.76
CA GLN A 132 8.40 -4.58 8.45
C GLN A 132 8.57 -3.28 9.26
N GLY A 133 7.69 -3.00 10.23
CA GLY A 133 7.82 -1.86 11.14
C GLY A 133 7.66 -0.50 10.43
N ILE A 134 6.73 -0.41 9.48
CA ILE A 134 6.43 0.83 8.74
C ILE A 134 5.80 1.87 9.67
N ASP A 135 6.37 3.07 9.71
CA ASP A 135 5.88 4.19 10.52
C ASP A 135 5.10 5.22 9.70
N ALA A 136 5.33 5.29 8.39
CA ALA A 136 4.58 6.15 7.46
C ALA A 136 4.62 5.58 6.03
N VAL A 137 3.63 5.95 5.23
CA VAL A 137 3.62 5.69 3.78
C VAL A 137 3.77 7.02 3.05
N MET A 138 4.78 7.11 2.18
CA MET A 138 5.08 8.31 1.41
C MET A 138 4.81 8.11 -0.08
N THR A 139 4.33 9.16 -0.73
CA THR A 139 4.23 9.25 -2.19
C THR A 139 4.47 10.67 -2.66
N ILE A 140 4.56 10.87 -3.97
CA ILE A 140 4.53 12.20 -4.58
C ILE A 140 3.18 12.42 -5.26
N GLU A 141 2.69 13.66 -5.25
CA GLU A 141 1.47 13.99 -5.99
C GLU A 141 1.58 13.60 -7.49
N THR A 142 0.52 13.29 -8.21
CA THR A 142 -0.87 13.22 -7.77
C THR A 142 -1.43 11.79 -7.90
N LYS A 143 -0.90 10.99 -8.83
CA LYS A 143 -1.50 9.73 -9.26
C LYS A 143 -1.33 8.60 -8.22
N GLY A 144 -0.14 8.49 -7.61
CA GLY A 144 0.14 7.54 -6.54
C GLY A 144 -0.61 7.79 -5.23
N VAL A 145 -1.16 9.00 -5.01
CA VAL A 145 -1.80 9.42 -3.73
C VAL A 145 -2.92 8.48 -3.30
N GLY A 146 -3.79 8.08 -4.22
CA GLY A 146 -4.90 7.18 -3.89
C GLY A 146 -4.43 5.81 -3.41
N LEU A 147 -3.39 5.26 -4.05
CA LEU A 147 -2.82 3.96 -3.65
C LEU A 147 -2.12 4.06 -2.30
N ALA A 148 -1.25 5.06 -2.14
CA ALA A 148 -0.49 5.28 -0.92
C ALA A 148 -1.40 5.50 0.30
N ALA A 149 -2.47 6.29 0.16
CA ALA A 149 -3.44 6.49 1.23
C ALA A 149 -4.17 5.20 1.63
N LEU A 150 -4.54 4.34 0.67
CA LEU A 150 -5.16 3.05 0.97
C LEU A 150 -4.18 2.10 1.67
N VAL A 151 -2.92 2.08 1.25
CA VAL A 151 -1.86 1.28 1.90
C VAL A 151 -1.64 1.78 3.33
N ALA A 152 -1.52 3.09 3.53
CA ALA A 152 -1.36 3.73 4.84
C ALA A 152 -2.52 3.37 5.78
N ASN A 153 -3.75 3.43 5.28
CA ASN A 153 -4.94 3.06 6.05
C ASN A 153 -4.93 1.59 6.47
N LEU A 154 -4.52 0.69 5.57
CA LEU A 154 -4.44 -0.74 5.88
C LEU A 154 -3.29 -1.08 6.83
N LEU A 155 -2.17 -0.35 6.75
CA LEU A 155 -1.05 -0.45 7.70
C LEU A 155 -1.30 0.31 9.00
N ASN A 156 -2.37 1.12 9.06
CA ASN A 156 -2.72 2.00 10.18
C ASN A 156 -1.59 2.97 10.56
N VAL A 157 -1.00 3.62 9.56
CA VAL A 157 0.08 4.62 9.69
C VAL A 157 -0.27 5.90 8.93
N PRO A 158 0.36 7.05 9.22
CA PRO A 158 0.18 8.28 8.46
C PRO A 158 0.52 8.13 6.97
N SER A 159 -0.25 8.84 6.13
CA SER A 159 0.05 9.03 4.71
C SER A 159 0.70 10.41 4.51
N VAL A 160 1.83 10.43 3.80
CA VAL A 160 2.65 11.63 3.56
C VAL A 160 2.73 11.89 2.06
N VAL A 161 2.31 13.08 1.64
CA VAL A 161 2.28 13.46 0.22
C VAL A 161 3.29 14.57 -0.05
N VAL A 162 4.34 14.22 -0.79
CA VAL A 162 5.35 15.16 -1.28
C VAL A 162 4.78 15.95 -2.46
N ARG A 163 5.09 17.25 -2.52
CA ARG A 163 4.59 18.17 -3.55
C ARG A 163 5.70 18.55 -4.52
N ARG A 164 5.37 18.82 -5.79
CA ARG A 164 6.33 19.32 -6.80
C ARG A 164 6.49 20.85 -6.75
N ASP A 165 5.51 21.54 -6.20
CA ASP A 165 5.52 22.97 -5.92
C ASP A 165 4.45 23.28 -4.85
N SER A 166 4.83 24.03 -3.82
CA SER A 166 4.01 24.39 -2.65
C SER A 166 3.98 25.91 -2.50
N LYS A 167 3.45 26.57 -3.54
CA LYS A 167 3.08 27.99 -3.46
C LYS A 167 2.14 28.31 -2.29
N ASP A 168 1.46 27.29 -1.75
CA ASP A 168 0.44 27.40 -0.71
C ASP A 168 0.80 26.72 0.62
N SER A 169 2.07 26.34 0.87
CA SER A 169 2.46 25.82 2.18
C SER A 169 2.61 26.95 3.22
N VAL A 170 1.86 26.85 4.31
CA VAL A 170 1.93 27.82 5.43
C VAL A 170 3.13 27.53 6.35
N ALA A 171 3.65 26.30 6.30
CA ALA A 171 4.73 25.81 7.16
C ALA A 171 6.09 25.80 6.43
N PRO A 172 7.21 25.93 7.15
CA PRO A 172 8.54 25.75 6.58
C PRO A 172 8.71 24.37 5.92
N THR A 173 9.21 24.35 4.69
CA THR A 173 9.44 23.11 3.93
C THR A 173 10.92 22.74 3.83
N ILE A 174 11.17 21.45 3.65
CA ILE A 174 12.43 20.91 3.15
C ILE A 174 12.24 20.63 1.66
N SER A 175 13.28 20.88 0.87
CA SER A 175 13.21 20.82 -0.58
C SER A 175 14.44 20.13 -1.15
N VAL A 176 14.21 19.24 -2.12
CA VAL A 176 15.28 18.61 -2.90
C VAL A 176 15.00 18.74 -4.39
N SER A 177 16.05 18.66 -5.19
CA SER A 177 15.96 18.63 -6.65
C SER A 177 16.24 17.22 -7.16
N PHE A 178 15.50 16.80 -8.18
CA PHE A 178 15.62 15.47 -8.78
C PHE A 178 15.41 15.52 -10.28
N VAL A 179 15.89 14.50 -11.00
CA VAL A 179 15.69 14.40 -12.46
C VAL A 179 14.44 13.56 -12.72
N SER A 180 13.42 14.17 -13.32
CA SER A 180 12.19 13.44 -13.65
C SER A 180 12.38 12.50 -14.83
N GLY A 181 12.05 11.22 -14.67
CA GLY A 181 11.96 10.30 -15.81
C GLY A 181 10.90 10.68 -16.83
N SER A 182 9.76 11.20 -16.38
CA SER A 182 8.63 11.55 -17.24
C SER A 182 8.91 12.82 -18.05
N TYR A 183 9.50 13.85 -17.41
CA TYR A 183 9.74 15.15 -18.04
C TYR A 183 11.18 15.36 -18.53
N GLN A 184 12.11 14.45 -18.20
CA GLN A 184 13.53 14.53 -18.55
C GLN A 184 14.19 15.87 -18.20
N THR A 185 13.75 16.47 -17.08
CA THR A 185 14.22 17.76 -16.59
C THR A 185 14.40 17.71 -15.08
N VAL A 186 15.19 18.66 -14.55
CA VAL A 186 15.32 18.86 -13.11
C VAL A 186 14.02 19.46 -12.59
N MET A 187 13.43 18.80 -11.61
CA MET A 187 12.24 19.24 -10.89
C MET A 187 12.58 19.38 -9.40
N LYS A 188 11.74 20.14 -8.70
CA LYS A 188 11.79 20.27 -7.25
C LYS A 188 10.74 19.35 -6.64
N MET A 189 11.02 18.85 -5.45
CA MET A 189 10.00 18.31 -4.57
C MET A 189 10.19 18.85 -3.16
N GLU A 190 9.10 18.96 -2.41
CA GLU A 190 9.13 19.53 -1.07
C GLU A 190 8.07 18.97 -0.14
N LEU A 191 8.40 19.01 1.15
CA LEU A 191 7.59 18.48 2.23
C LEU A 191 7.72 19.37 3.48
N PRO A 192 6.63 19.68 4.20
CA PRO A 192 6.68 20.41 5.46
C PRO A 192 7.54 19.69 6.53
N LYS A 193 8.29 20.47 7.33
CA LYS A 193 9.23 19.94 8.34
C LYS A 193 8.60 19.06 9.43
N ASP A 194 7.30 19.19 9.66
CA ASP A 194 6.53 18.45 10.66
C ASP A 194 5.82 17.22 10.08
N SER A 195 6.05 16.89 8.81
CA SER A 195 5.36 15.77 8.14
C SER A 195 5.91 14.39 8.50
N LEU A 196 7.14 14.31 9.01
CA LEU A 196 7.79 13.06 9.40
C LEU A 196 8.56 13.25 10.71
N GLN A 197 8.59 12.18 11.49
CA GLN A 197 9.43 12.11 12.68
C GLN A 197 10.79 11.51 12.30
N ALA A 198 11.87 12.09 12.84
CA ALA A 198 13.21 11.54 12.69
C ALA A 198 13.27 10.07 13.18
N GLY A 199 13.98 9.23 12.44
CA GLY A 199 14.09 7.80 12.67
C GLY A 199 12.92 6.95 12.18
N SER A 200 11.86 7.54 11.62
CA SER A 200 10.74 6.78 11.04
C SER A 200 11.19 5.91 9.86
N ASN A 201 10.67 4.68 9.81
CA ASN A 201 10.78 3.78 8.67
C ASN A 201 9.64 4.05 7.69
N VAL A 202 9.96 4.50 6.49
CA VAL A 202 8.99 5.00 5.53
C VAL A 202 8.91 4.12 4.29
N LEU A 203 7.70 3.64 3.99
CA LEU A 203 7.38 2.90 2.78
C LEU A 203 7.02 3.88 1.65
N ILE A 204 7.76 3.84 0.53
CA ILE A 204 7.43 4.65 -0.65
C ILE A 204 6.45 3.86 -1.53
N VAL A 205 5.32 4.45 -1.87
CA VAL A 205 4.30 3.86 -2.77
C VAL A 205 4.00 4.80 -3.93
N ASP A 206 4.11 4.32 -5.18
CA ASP A 206 3.82 5.13 -6.37
C ASP A 206 3.06 4.35 -7.46
N ASP A 207 2.44 5.04 -8.41
CA ASP A 207 1.68 4.38 -9.48
C ASP A 207 2.58 3.81 -10.58
N PHE A 208 3.64 4.51 -10.96
CA PHE A 208 4.47 4.10 -12.08
C PHE A 208 5.95 4.42 -11.90
N LEU A 209 6.80 3.38 -11.90
CA LEU A 209 8.24 3.58 -11.98
C LEU A 209 8.72 3.57 -13.44
N ARG A 210 9.26 4.70 -13.90
CA ARG A 210 9.88 4.81 -15.22
C ARG A 210 11.38 4.52 -15.21
N ASN A 211 12.15 5.35 -14.49
CA ASN A 211 13.62 5.34 -14.52
C ASN A 211 14.28 5.53 -13.13
N GLY A 212 13.51 5.44 -12.03
CA GLY A 212 14.05 5.64 -10.68
C GLY A 212 14.07 7.08 -10.17
N GLY A 213 14.28 8.09 -11.04
CA GLY A 213 14.64 9.44 -10.59
C GLY A 213 13.65 10.13 -9.62
N THR A 214 12.36 9.85 -9.71
CA THR A 214 11.37 10.33 -8.72
C THR A 214 11.58 9.67 -7.35
N VAL A 215 11.80 8.37 -7.32
CA VAL A 215 12.04 7.60 -6.10
C VAL A 215 13.39 7.99 -5.49
N ASP A 216 14.44 8.17 -6.30
CA ASP A 216 15.74 8.69 -5.82
C ASP A 216 15.58 10.04 -5.10
N GLY A 217 14.74 10.92 -5.67
CA GLY A 217 14.42 12.20 -5.05
C GLY A 217 13.66 12.04 -3.72
N LEU A 218 12.71 11.10 -3.63
CA LEU A 218 11.99 10.81 -2.39
C LEU A 218 12.92 10.22 -1.32
N ILE A 219 13.83 9.33 -1.69
CA ILE A 219 14.85 8.77 -0.78
C ILE A 219 15.81 9.87 -0.30
N THR A 220 16.23 10.74 -1.20
CA THR A 220 17.07 11.90 -0.84
C THR A 220 16.32 12.80 0.15
N LEU A 221 15.03 13.06 -0.10
CA LEU A 221 14.20 13.85 0.80
C LEU A 221 14.04 13.19 2.17
N LEU A 222 13.84 11.87 2.25
CA LEU A 222 13.81 11.12 3.51
C LEU A 222 15.09 11.31 4.33
N GLY A 223 16.26 11.32 3.67
CA GLY A 223 17.54 11.57 4.31
C GLY A 223 17.60 12.94 5.01
N GLU A 224 16.99 13.97 4.43
CA GLU A 224 16.91 15.31 5.06
C GLU A 224 16.01 15.36 6.30
N PHE A 225 15.18 14.35 6.53
CA PHE A 225 14.35 14.18 7.75
C PHE A 225 14.96 13.20 8.76
N ASP A 226 16.18 12.69 8.52
CA ASP A 226 16.79 11.61 9.30
C ASP A 226 15.90 10.35 9.35
N CYS A 227 15.14 10.07 8.30
CA CYS A 227 14.27 8.89 8.17
C CYS A 227 14.95 7.78 7.36
N HIS A 228 14.39 6.56 7.45
CA HIS A 228 14.85 5.39 6.73
C HIS A 228 13.87 5.00 5.64
N GLU A 229 14.38 4.62 4.47
CA GLU A 229 13.58 3.96 3.44
C GLU A 229 13.40 2.48 3.84
N ALA A 230 12.14 2.09 4.07
CA ALA A 230 11.78 0.73 4.47
C ALA A 230 11.51 -0.18 3.28
N GLY A 231 11.20 0.40 2.13
CA GLY A 231 10.89 -0.29 0.88
C GLY A 231 10.32 0.68 -0.14
N VAL A 232 10.40 0.29 -1.41
CA VAL A 232 9.71 0.95 -2.52
C VAL A 232 8.72 -0.04 -3.13
N CYS A 233 7.47 0.36 -3.31
CA CYS A 233 6.47 -0.45 -3.98
C CYS A 233 5.70 0.35 -5.03
N VAL A 234 5.64 -0.16 -6.27
CA VAL A 234 4.89 0.48 -7.35
C VAL A 234 3.80 -0.40 -7.93
N LEU A 235 2.73 0.22 -8.41
CA LEU A 235 1.68 -0.50 -9.12
C LEU A 235 2.21 -1.10 -10.42
N VAL A 236 2.93 -0.30 -11.21
CA VAL A 236 3.58 -0.78 -12.44
C VAL A 236 5.01 -0.26 -12.55
N GLU A 237 5.94 -1.12 -12.93
CA GLU A 237 7.31 -0.74 -13.29
C GLU A 237 7.57 -0.91 -14.78
N ASN A 238 8.42 -0.06 -15.35
CA ASN A 238 9.00 -0.27 -16.67
C ASN A 238 10.35 -0.99 -16.54
N THR A 239 10.48 -2.19 -17.11
CA THR A 239 11.71 -3.00 -16.97
C THR A 239 12.78 -2.70 -18.02
N ALA A 240 12.53 -1.79 -18.95
CA ALA A 240 13.49 -1.46 -20.02
C ALA A 240 13.75 0.06 -20.13
N PRO A 241 15.02 0.49 -20.16
CA PRO A 241 16.25 -0.28 -19.94
C PRO A 241 16.44 -0.67 -18.46
N ASP A 242 17.27 -1.68 -18.18
CA ASP A 242 17.68 -2.00 -16.81
C ASP A 242 18.40 -0.80 -16.20
N HIS A 243 17.83 -0.27 -15.12
CA HIS A 243 18.29 0.94 -14.46
C HIS A 243 19.22 0.67 -13.28
N GLY A 244 19.41 -0.59 -12.86
CA GLY A 244 20.30 -0.94 -11.75
C GLY A 244 19.98 -0.17 -10.47
N LEU A 245 18.71 -0.23 -10.03
CA LEU A 245 18.23 0.54 -8.88
C LEU A 245 18.96 0.10 -7.60
N PRO A 246 19.45 1.03 -6.76
CA PRO A 246 20.25 0.71 -5.57
C PRO A 246 19.43 0.29 -4.35
N TYR A 247 18.11 0.14 -4.48
CA TYR A 247 17.16 -0.14 -3.39
C TYR A 247 16.28 -1.36 -3.72
N ASP A 248 15.77 -2.02 -2.69
CA ASP A 248 14.82 -3.13 -2.84
C ASP A 248 13.47 -2.57 -3.31
N MET A 249 13.00 -3.04 -4.45
CA MET A 249 11.79 -2.55 -5.09
C MET A 249 10.85 -3.68 -5.40
N GLN A 250 9.59 -3.48 -5.02
CA GLN A 250 8.49 -4.36 -5.31
C GLN A 250 7.56 -3.75 -6.37
N ALA A 251 7.05 -4.57 -7.26
CA ALA A 251 6.06 -4.17 -8.25
C ALA A 251 4.92 -5.17 -8.35
N LEU A 252 3.71 -4.68 -8.62
CA LEU A 252 2.58 -5.56 -8.93
C LEU A 252 2.67 -6.07 -10.36
N MET A 253 2.98 -5.18 -11.32
CA MET A 253 3.14 -5.52 -12.74
C MET A 253 4.43 -4.92 -13.29
N SER A 254 5.07 -5.66 -14.19
CA SER A 254 6.22 -5.20 -14.97
C SER A 254 5.80 -5.06 -16.42
N VAL A 255 6.16 -3.96 -17.08
CA VAL A 255 5.81 -3.70 -18.47
C VAL A 255 7.01 -3.37 -19.34
N ASN A 256 6.91 -3.73 -20.61
CA ASN A 256 7.88 -3.39 -21.65
C ASN A 256 7.15 -2.85 -22.88
N MET A 257 7.65 -1.74 -23.42
CA MET A 257 7.16 -1.19 -24.69
C MET A 257 7.91 -1.83 -25.85
N VAL A 258 7.17 -2.37 -26.81
CA VAL A 258 7.72 -2.96 -28.03
C VAL A 258 7.18 -2.21 -29.23
N PHE A 259 8.09 -1.70 -30.08
CA PHE A 259 7.68 -1.01 -31.30
C PHE A 259 7.09 -2.01 -32.30
N ASN A 260 5.85 -1.80 -32.69
CA ASN A 260 5.16 -2.57 -33.71
C ASN A 260 5.32 -1.87 -35.07
N SER A 261 6.06 -2.50 -35.97
CA SER A 261 6.35 -1.95 -37.30
C SER A 261 5.13 -1.89 -38.23
N GLU A 262 4.12 -2.73 -37.99
CA GLU A 262 2.91 -2.80 -38.81
C GLU A 262 1.93 -1.68 -38.44
N THR A 263 1.68 -1.50 -37.14
CA THR A 263 0.76 -0.46 -36.63
C THR A 263 1.44 0.90 -36.49
N ARG A 264 2.79 0.95 -36.54
CA ARG A 264 3.61 2.14 -36.24
C ARG A 264 3.35 2.72 -34.85
N HIS A 265 2.90 1.87 -33.92
CA HIS A 265 2.68 2.21 -32.52
C HIS A 265 3.55 1.34 -31.61
N HIS A 266 3.72 1.73 -30.35
CA HIS A 266 4.31 0.87 -29.35
C HIS A 266 3.20 0.04 -28.69
N ASP A 267 3.36 -1.28 -28.72
CA ASP A 267 2.54 -2.20 -27.95
C ASP A 267 3.14 -2.33 -26.54
N LEU A 268 2.27 -2.60 -25.55
CA LEU A 268 2.69 -2.81 -24.18
C LEU A 268 2.56 -4.29 -23.84
N ILE A 269 3.70 -4.91 -23.50
CA ILE A 269 3.73 -6.27 -22.98
C ILE A 269 3.72 -6.17 -21.46
N ALA A 270 2.73 -6.77 -20.81
CA ALA A 270 2.61 -6.79 -19.36
C ALA A 270 2.89 -8.18 -18.82
N GLN A 271 3.58 -8.24 -17.69
CA GLN A 271 3.88 -9.47 -16.98
C GLN A 271 3.78 -9.22 -15.47
N PRO A 272 3.49 -10.25 -14.66
CA PRO A 272 3.44 -10.09 -13.21
C PRO A 272 4.78 -9.59 -12.66
N GLY A 273 4.72 -8.55 -11.84
CA GLY A 273 5.86 -8.03 -11.10
C GLY A 273 6.21 -8.89 -9.89
N SER A 274 7.20 -8.48 -9.11
CA SER A 274 7.74 -9.24 -7.99
C SER A 274 6.68 -9.76 -7.00
N LEU A 275 5.64 -8.97 -6.68
CA LEU A 275 4.58 -9.35 -5.73
C LEU A 275 3.57 -10.35 -6.30
N LEU A 276 3.47 -10.46 -7.62
CA LEU A 276 2.52 -11.35 -8.32
C LEU A 276 3.21 -12.47 -9.13
N LYS A 277 4.55 -12.51 -9.14
CA LYS A 277 5.35 -13.45 -9.94
C LYS A 277 5.09 -14.92 -9.62
N ASN A 278 4.90 -15.23 -8.33
CA ASN A 278 4.75 -16.60 -7.82
C ASN A 278 3.28 -16.98 -7.52
N ILE A 279 2.33 -16.25 -8.10
CA ILE A 279 0.88 -16.51 -8.02
C ILE A 279 0.43 -17.32 -9.23
#